data_AF-A0A7Y7WJ19-F1
#
_entry.id   AF-A0A7Y7WJ19-F1
#
_cell.length_a   1.000
_cell.length_b   1.000
_cell.length_c   1.000
_cell.angle_alpha   90.00
_cell.angle_beta   90.00
_cell.angle_gamma   90.00
#
_symmetry.space_group_name_H-M   'P 1'
#
loop_
_entity.id
_entity.type
_entity.pdbx_description
1 polymer ?
#
loop_
_entity_poly.entity_id
_entity_poly.type
_entity_poly.pdbx_seq_one_letter_code
_entity_poly.pdbx_strand_id
1 'polypeptide(L)'
;MLLMIGYLTTPTATTGVTLSEFWAWVRYLAAITPDDQEMKLTQSFSTLDAHQKTILSDDFGMGVSMLWLWNTLSFDLVVDGNYFMRQHAHSVGVTQRRVVKRGPNKTPDFVGRDSKGFWHVIECKGTQSGSHYSNRQLAGGLAQKQSLIFPRNYTGQRLVCGLTIGLEGAEGSRLEVIDPPPDDPVEIFPDEMPQANDAATRGVMSKLLRMAGFETAAEALALPEGTWTDVLKKQTRASNERHRQVIEERDSRARIELTEDLSRRPLFDERFIGREIKLELPRALRIGDAFVRHVVVRQGVNRDAVMELAEQPNITALIQDSSTDWLSLVGRNETSSNGFSAALQIGKLFRSEIHLEG
;
A
#
# COMPACT_ATOMS: atom_id res chain seq x y z
N MET A 1 -1.15 7.75 10.86
CA MET A 1 -0.71 6.33 10.94
C MET A 1 -1.79 5.35 10.47
N LEU A 2 -2.99 5.33 11.05
CA LEU A 2 -4.00 4.30 10.71
C LEU A 2 -4.44 4.31 9.23
N LEU A 3 -4.55 5.50 8.61
CA LEU A 3 -4.76 5.62 7.17
C LEU A 3 -3.63 4.98 6.34
N MET A 4 -2.38 5.11 6.81
CA MET A 4 -1.21 4.51 6.16
C MET A 4 -1.28 2.98 6.24
N ILE A 5 -1.64 2.42 7.40
CA ILE A 5 -1.81 0.97 7.54
C ILE A 5 -2.90 0.47 6.58
N GLY A 6 -4.05 1.15 6.51
CA GLY A 6 -5.12 0.82 5.57
C GLY A 6 -4.63 0.85 4.11
N TYR A 7 -3.88 1.87 3.71
CA TYR A 7 -3.26 1.95 2.38
C TYR A 7 -2.30 0.77 2.10
N LEU A 8 -1.37 0.50 3.01
CA LEU A 8 -0.34 -0.51 2.81
C LEU A 8 -0.91 -1.93 2.79
N THR A 9 -1.91 -2.20 3.61
CA THR A 9 -2.55 -3.53 3.73
C THR A 9 -3.66 -3.78 2.71
N THR A 10 -4.08 -2.75 1.97
CA THR A 10 -5.02 -2.93 0.86
C THR A 10 -4.36 -3.78 -0.23
N PRO A 11 -4.95 -4.94 -0.60
CA PRO A 11 -4.35 -5.84 -1.56
C PRO A 11 -4.39 -5.26 -2.98
N THR A 12 -3.27 -5.37 -3.69
CA THR A 12 -3.14 -4.81 -5.05
C THR A 12 -3.91 -5.59 -6.12
N ALA A 13 -4.02 -6.93 -6.00
CA ALA A 13 -4.50 -7.79 -7.09
C ALA A 13 -5.41 -8.94 -6.61
N THR A 14 -6.21 -8.69 -5.57
CA THR A 14 -7.14 -9.69 -4.99
C THR A 14 -8.55 -9.13 -4.99
N THR A 15 -9.54 -9.95 -5.36
CA THR A 15 -10.96 -9.58 -5.38
C THR A 15 -11.75 -10.19 -4.21
N GLY A 16 -12.87 -9.56 -3.86
CA GLY A 16 -13.77 -9.99 -2.80
C GLY A 16 -13.76 -9.08 -1.58
N VAL A 17 -14.68 -9.33 -0.64
CA VAL A 17 -14.83 -8.54 0.59
C VAL A 17 -13.53 -8.61 1.39
N THR A 18 -12.83 -7.48 1.47
CA THR A 18 -11.61 -7.36 2.26
C THR A 18 -11.79 -6.32 3.35
N LEU A 19 -11.76 -6.78 4.61
CA LEU A 19 -11.77 -5.87 5.76
C LEU A 19 -10.46 -5.06 5.85
N SER A 20 -9.40 -5.47 5.15
CA SER A 20 -8.08 -4.83 5.23
C SER A 20 -8.11 -3.32 4.95
N GLU A 21 -9.07 -2.86 4.14
CA GLU A 21 -9.25 -1.45 3.80
C GLU A 21 -9.64 -0.58 5.01
N PHE A 22 -10.32 -1.16 6.01
CA PHE A 22 -10.89 -0.43 7.17
C PHE A 22 -10.40 -0.96 8.53
N TRP A 23 -9.80 -2.15 8.54
CA TRP A 23 -9.52 -2.93 9.74
C TRP A 23 -8.64 -2.18 10.74
N ALA A 24 -7.64 -1.45 10.26
CA ALA A 24 -6.73 -0.69 11.12
C ALA A 24 -7.48 0.33 11.98
N TRP A 25 -8.53 0.95 11.44
CA TRP A 25 -9.27 2.02 12.10
C TRP A 25 -10.21 1.45 13.16
N VAL A 26 -10.87 0.34 12.83
CA VAL A 26 -11.76 -0.39 13.76
C VAL A 26 -10.97 -0.99 14.92
N ARG A 27 -9.81 -1.58 14.62
CA ARG A 27 -9.06 -2.38 15.57
C ARG A 27 -8.13 -1.55 16.46
N TYR A 28 -7.43 -0.57 15.90
CA TYR A 28 -6.28 0.04 16.58
C TYR A 28 -6.52 1.45 17.10
N LEU A 29 -7.67 2.08 16.82
CA LEU A 29 -7.96 3.41 17.37
C LEU A 29 -7.92 3.43 18.91
N ALA A 30 -8.41 2.36 19.53
CA ALA A 30 -8.39 2.20 20.99
C ALA A 30 -7.06 1.65 21.55
N ALA A 31 -6.08 1.36 20.68
CA ALA A 31 -4.82 0.74 21.07
C ALA A 31 -3.81 1.75 21.59
N ILE A 32 -3.89 3.00 21.15
CA ILE A 32 -2.98 4.08 21.54
C ILE A 32 -3.42 4.68 22.88
N THR A 33 -2.45 4.89 23.78
CA THR A 33 -2.69 5.57 25.04
C THR A 33 -3.14 7.02 24.77
N PRO A 34 -4.34 7.42 25.25
CA PRO A 34 -4.84 8.78 25.03
C PRO A 34 -3.99 9.79 25.80
N ASP A 35 -3.88 11.00 25.24
CA ASP A 35 -3.25 12.17 25.85
C ASP A 35 -1.76 12.00 26.26
N ASP A 36 -1.07 10.96 25.78
CA ASP A 36 0.38 10.81 25.92
C ASP A 36 1.11 11.58 24.80
N GLN A 37 2.23 12.23 25.13
CA GLN A 37 3.05 12.95 24.15
C GLN A 37 3.84 11.98 23.26
N GLU A 38 4.09 10.77 23.74
CA GLU A 38 4.76 9.71 23.00
C GLU A 38 3.73 8.67 22.54
N MET A 39 3.98 8.08 21.36
CA MET A 39 3.15 6.95 20.93
C MET A 39 3.41 5.76 21.84
N LYS A 40 2.39 5.32 22.58
CA LYS A 40 2.42 4.14 23.45
C LYS A 40 1.15 3.31 23.26
N LEU A 41 1.26 2.01 23.51
CA LEU A 41 0.10 1.13 23.58
C LEU A 41 -0.51 1.13 24.96
N THR A 42 -1.84 1.14 25.02
CA THR A 42 -2.59 0.90 26.26
C THR A 42 -2.25 -0.47 26.85
N GLN A 43 -2.42 -0.59 28.17
CA GLN A 43 -2.16 -1.85 28.86
C GLN A 43 -3.01 -3.02 28.34
N SER A 44 -4.25 -2.75 27.89
CA SER A 44 -5.12 -3.80 27.33
C SER A 44 -4.55 -4.41 26.05
N PHE A 45 -3.88 -3.61 25.22
CA PHE A 45 -3.28 -4.08 23.97
C PHE A 45 -1.88 -4.67 24.19
N SER A 46 -1.16 -4.22 25.23
CA SER A 46 0.13 -4.79 25.63
C SER A 46 0.02 -6.19 26.24
N THR A 47 -1.17 -6.62 26.66
CA THR A 47 -1.43 -7.95 27.25
C THR A 47 -2.15 -8.92 26.32
N LEU A 48 -2.36 -8.57 25.05
CA LEU A 48 -2.92 -9.50 24.06
C LEU A 48 -2.10 -10.81 23.98
N ASP A 49 -2.73 -11.86 23.48
CA ASP A 49 -2.01 -13.10 23.21
C ASP A 49 -0.92 -12.89 22.15
N ALA A 50 0.05 -13.81 22.11
CA ALA A 50 1.24 -13.67 21.28
C ALA A 50 0.92 -13.50 19.78
N HIS A 51 -0.10 -14.16 19.25
CA HIS A 51 -0.43 -14.08 17.83
C HIS A 51 -1.02 -12.71 17.48
N GLN A 52 -1.93 -12.20 18.30
CA GLN A 52 -2.52 -10.88 18.07
C GLN A 52 -1.49 -9.75 18.26
N LYS A 53 -0.52 -9.93 19.16
CA LYS A 53 0.62 -9.01 19.34
C LYS A 53 1.51 -8.95 18.11
N THR A 54 1.81 -10.09 17.49
CA THR A 54 2.63 -10.12 16.27
C THR A 54 1.95 -9.33 15.16
N ILE A 55 0.65 -9.57 14.90
CA ILE A 55 -0.10 -8.84 13.86
C ILE A 55 -0.08 -7.33 14.13
N LEU A 56 -0.42 -6.92 15.36
CA LEU A 56 -0.40 -5.50 15.73
C LEU A 56 0.99 -4.89 15.52
N SER A 57 2.04 -5.60 15.96
CA SER A 57 3.40 -5.11 15.89
C SER A 57 3.87 -4.96 14.45
N ASP A 58 3.54 -5.91 13.57
CA ASP A 58 3.86 -5.84 12.16
C ASP A 58 3.12 -4.66 11.48
N ASP A 59 1.83 -4.49 11.76
CA ASP A 59 1.00 -3.40 11.22
C ASP A 59 1.52 -2.02 11.67
N PHE A 60 1.83 -1.86 12.95
CA PHE A 60 2.39 -0.62 13.48
C PHE A 60 3.81 -0.38 12.95
N GLY A 61 4.61 -1.45 12.89
CA GLY A 61 5.95 -1.44 12.33
C GLY A 61 5.96 -0.89 10.92
N MET A 62 5.10 -1.39 10.03
CA MET A 62 4.98 -0.83 8.68
C MET A 62 4.34 0.56 8.67
N GLY A 63 3.25 0.77 9.43
CA GLY A 63 2.48 2.01 9.39
C GLY A 63 3.26 3.24 9.84
N VAL A 64 4.02 3.12 10.93
CA VAL A 64 4.87 4.22 11.45
C VAL A 64 6.08 4.42 10.57
N SER A 65 6.77 3.34 10.20
CA SER A 65 7.98 3.41 9.37
C SER A 65 7.69 4.07 8.03
N MET A 66 6.66 3.60 7.33
CA MET A 66 6.28 4.16 6.04
C MET A 66 5.76 5.58 6.18
N LEU A 67 4.99 5.92 7.21
CA LEU A 67 4.57 7.31 7.43
C LEU A 67 5.77 8.25 7.62
N TRP A 68 6.79 7.82 8.36
CA TRP A 68 8.02 8.60 8.53
C TRP A 68 8.78 8.72 7.21
N LEU A 69 9.04 7.60 6.52
CA LEU A 69 9.77 7.58 5.24
C LEU A 69 9.09 8.40 4.16
N TRP A 70 7.76 8.33 4.09
CA TRP A 70 6.95 9.06 3.13
C TRP A 70 7.14 10.58 3.25
N ASN A 71 7.22 11.08 4.48
CA ASN A 71 7.50 12.49 4.75
C ASN A 71 8.98 12.86 4.55
N THR A 72 9.91 11.92 4.79
CA THR A 72 11.36 12.16 4.70
C THR A 72 11.88 12.09 3.26
N LEU A 73 11.44 11.11 2.47
CA LEU A 73 11.98 10.80 1.15
C LEU A 73 11.14 11.35 0.00
N SER A 74 9.98 11.94 0.28
CA SER A 74 9.08 12.52 -0.74
C SER A 74 8.70 11.50 -1.82
N PHE A 75 8.17 10.36 -1.38
CA PHE A 75 7.68 9.33 -2.28
C PHE A 75 6.53 9.83 -3.16
N ASP A 76 6.50 9.35 -4.40
CA ASP A 76 5.38 9.50 -5.33
C ASP A 76 4.66 8.16 -5.55
N LEU A 77 5.41 7.05 -5.60
CA LEU A 77 4.88 5.69 -5.70
C LEU A 77 5.40 4.82 -4.56
N VAL A 78 4.51 4.02 -3.96
CA VAL A 78 4.86 2.99 -2.96
C VAL A 78 4.01 1.76 -3.23
N VAL A 79 4.65 0.65 -3.60
CA VAL A 79 3.99 -0.59 -4.01
C VAL A 79 4.46 -1.78 -3.17
N ASP A 80 3.60 -2.79 -3.02
CA ASP A 80 3.96 -4.05 -2.36
C ASP A 80 5.11 -4.72 -3.12
N GLY A 81 6.19 -5.08 -2.43
CA GLY A 81 7.35 -5.67 -3.09
C GLY A 81 7.04 -7.01 -3.76
N ASN A 82 6.12 -7.80 -3.21
CA ASN A 82 5.67 -9.05 -3.84
C ASN A 82 4.95 -8.80 -5.17
N TYR A 83 4.00 -7.85 -5.20
CA TYR A 83 3.28 -7.50 -6.41
C TYR A 83 4.24 -6.95 -7.47
N PHE A 84 5.09 -5.99 -7.08
CA PHE A 84 6.09 -5.40 -7.97
C PHE A 84 6.97 -6.45 -8.63
N MET A 85 7.55 -7.37 -7.83
CA MET A 85 8.44 -8.40 -8.36
C MET A 85 7.72 -9.40 -9.27
N ARG A 86 6.45 -9.74 -8.99
CA ARG A 86 5.65 -10.62 -9.85
C ARG A 86 5.28 -9.94 -11.16
N GLN A 87 4.85 -8.68 -11.12
CA GLN A 87 4.48 -7.90 -12.31
C GLN A 87 5.69 -7.66 -13.19
N HIS A 88 6.81 -7.25 -12.60
CA HIS A 88 8.07 -7.08 -13.31
C HIS A 88 8.50 -8.38 -14.00
N ALA A 89 8.62 -9.49 -13.24
CA ALA A 89 9.05 -10.77 -13.79
C ALA A 89 8.15 -11.27 -14.94
N HIS A 90 6.82 -11.08 -14.80
CA HIS A 90 5.85 -11.40 -15.85
C HIS A 90 6.12 -10.59 -17.13
N SER A 91 6.30 -9.27 -16.99
CA SER A 91 6.50 -8.37 -18.13
C SER A 91 7.81 -8.57 -18.90
N VAL A 92 8.87 -9.05 -18.24
CA VAL A 92 10.17 -9.36 -18.89
C VAL A 92 10.26 -10.82 -19.36
N GLY A 93 9.17 -11.59 -19.27
CA GLY A 93 9.14 -12.99 -19.71
C GLY A 93 9.97 -13.95 -18.85
N VAL A 94 10.36 -13.53 -17.65
CA VAL A 94 11.11 -14.36 -16.71
C VAL A 94 10.11 -15.14 -15.86
N THR A 95 9.91 -16.42 -16.17
CA THR A 95 9.33 -17.37 -15.21
C THR A 95 10.24 -17.42 -13.99
N GLN A 96 9.83 -16.75 -12.91
CA GLN A 96 10.57 -16.53 -11.66
C GLN A 96 11.72 -17.52 -11.41
N ARG A 97 12.95 -17.01 -11.21
CA ARG A 97 13.88 -17.64 -10.26
C ARG A 97 13.10 -17.73 -8.94
N ARG A 98 12.72 -18.95 -8.53
CA ARG A 98 11.82 -19.23 -7.39
C ARG A 98 11.88 -18.14 -6.30
N VAL A 99 10.85 -17.30 -6.23
CA VAL A 99 10.65 -16.43 -5.07
C VAL A 99 10.37 -17.33 -3.88
N VAL A 100 11.35 -17.50 -3.00
CA VAL A 100 11.21 -18.39 -1.86
C VAL A 100 10.46 -17.64 -0.75
N LYS A 101 9.39 -18.24 -0.20
CA LYS A 101 8.64 -17.66 0.94
C LYS A 101 9.51 -17.39 2.18
N ARG A 102 10.71 -17.98 2.25
CA ARG A 102 11.67 -17.87 3.34
C ARG A 102 13.08 -17.85 2.78
N GLY A 103 13.98 -17.14 3.45
CA GLY A 103 15.40 -17.12 3.11
C GLY A 103 15.80 -15.90 2.29
N PRO A 104 17.00 -15.92 1.71
CA PRO A 104 17.66 -14.72 1.21
C PRO A 104 16.94 -14.06 0.02
N ASN A 105 16.27 -14.86 -0.82
CA ASN A 105 15.46 -14.42 -1.98
C ASN A 105 14.02 -13.98 -1.62
N LYS A 106 13.77 -13.53 -0.37
CA LYS A 106 12.45 -13.03 0.03
C LYS A 106 12.21 -11.66 -0.62
N THR A 107 11.00 -11.44 -1.13
CA THR A 107 10.59 -10.12 -1.65
C THR A 107 10.60 -9.08 -0.54
N PRO A 108 11.00 -7.83 -0.82
CA PRO A 108 10.94 -6.79 0.20
C PRO A 108 9.48 -6.52 0.57
N ASP A 109 9.25 -5.93 1.74
CA ASP A 109 7.90 -5.50 2.12
C ASP A 109 7.37 -4.47 1.10
N PHE A 110 8.16 -3.43 0.79
CA PHE A 110 7.79 -2.39 -0.18
C PHE A 110 8.94 -1.99 -1.11
N VAL A 111 8.54 -1.49 -2.28
CA VAL A 111 9.40 -0.76 -3.22
C VAL A 111 8.78 0.62 -3.41
N GLY A 112 9.57 1.68 -3.27
CA GLY A 112 9.11 3.06 -3.39
C GLY A 112 9.92 3.85 -4.41
N ARG A 113 9.29 4.79 -5.11
CA ARG A 113 9.96 5.78 -5.95
C ARG A 113 9.78 7.15 -5.32
N ASP A 114 10.86 7.93 -5.28
CA ASP A 114 10.79 9.32 -4.85
C ASP A 114 10.47 10.28 -6.01
N SER A 115 10.12 11.51 -5.68
CA SER A 115 9.79 12.56 -6.65
C SER A 115 10.97 12.96 -7.55
N LYS A 116 12.19 12.42 -7.32
CA LYS A 116 13.37 12.61 -8.18
C LYS A 116 13.62 11.40 -9.10
N GLY A 117 12.81 10.34 -8.98
CA GLY A 117 12.91 9.11 -9.76
C GLY A 117 13.86 8.07 -9.17
N PHE A 118 14.38 8.25 -7.94
CA PHE A 118 15.17 7.22 -7.28
C PHE A 118 14.27 6.18 -6.61
N TRP A 119 14.71 4.93 -6.67
CA TRP A 119 13.99 3.77 -6.20
C TRP A 119 14.60 3.24 -4.91
N HIS A 120 13.73 3.01 -3.94
CA HIS A 120 14.06 2.65 -2.57
C HIS A 120 13.45 1.29 -2.26
N VAL A 121 14.23 0.44 -1.59
CA VAL A 121 13.79 -0.88 -1.14
C VAL A 121 13.60 -0.83 0.36
N ILE A 122 12.43 -1.24 0.86
CA ILE A 122 12.04 -0.99 2.24
C ILE A 122 11.55 -2.27 2.89
N GLU A 123 12.15 -2.61 4.02
CA GLU A 123 11.68 -3.67 4.93
C GLU A 123 11.25 -3.03 6.25
N CYS A 124 10.08 -3.41 6.76
CA CYS A 124 9.53 -2.91 8.02
C CYS A 124 9.46 -4.03 9.06
N LYS A 125 9.74 -3.70 10.31
CA LYS A 125 9.61 -4.59 11.46
C LYS A 125 9.01 -3.81 12.62
N GLY A 126 8.16 -4.46 13.40
CA GLY A 126 7.70 -3.89 14.67
C GLY A 126 7.74 -4.92 15.79
N THR A 127 7.92 -4.43 17.01
CA THR A 127 7.96 -5.29 18.20
C THR A 127 7.50 -4.56 19.46
N GLN A 128 6.95 -5.31 20.40
CA GLN A 128 6.65 -4.85 21.77
C GLN A 128 7.72 -5.33 22.78
N SER A 129 8.71 -6.11 22.35
CA SER A 129 9.66 -6.82 23.22
C SER A 129 10.94 -6.03 23.56
N GLY A 130 10.91 -4.70 23.39
CA GLY A 130 12.01 -3.79 23.71
C GLY A 130 13.15 -3.74 22.68
N SER A 131 14.08 -2.81 22.90
CA SER A 131 15.15 -2.43 21.97
C SER A 131 16.14 -3.56 21.65
N HIS A 132 16.48 -4.42 22.62
CA HIS A 132 17.36 -5.57 22.39
C HIS A 132 16.77 -6.60 21.42
N TYR A 133 15.45 -6.79 21.43
CA TYR A 133 14.79 -7.66 20.47
C TYR A 133 14.68 -6.97 19.10
N SER A 134 14.39 -5.66 19.08
CA SER A 134 14.42 -4.85 17.85
C SER A 134 15.78 -4.92 17.16
N ASN A 135 16.91 -4.77 17.88
CA ASN A 135 18.25 -4.86 17.31
C ASN A 135 18.53 -6.24 16.69
N ARG A 136 18.03 -7.31 17.30
CA ARG A 136 18.10 -8.66 16.72
C ARG A 136 17.22 -8.82 15.49
N GLN A 137 16.04 -8.20 15.45
CA GLN A 137 15.19 -8.19 14.26
C GLN A 137 15.77 -7.33 13.13
N LEU A 138 16.44 -6.22 13.46
CA LEU A 138 17.21 -5.42 12.49
C LEU A 138 18.38 -6.23 11.93
N ALA A 139 19.12 -6.96 12.78
CA ALA A 139 20.15 -7.92 12.36
C ALA A 139 19.59 -9.08 11.52
N GLY A 140 18.39 -9.56 11.82
CA GLY A 140 17.68 -10.55 11.00
C GLY A 140 17.19 -9.98 9.67
N GLY A 141 16.77 -8.71 9.65
CA GLY A 141 16.41 -7.96 8.44
C GLY A 141 17.61 -7.72 7.54
N LEU A 142 18.79 -7.48 8.11
CA LEU A 142 20.07 -7.41 7.41
C LEU A 142 20.39 -8.71 6.66
N ALA A 143 20.14 -9.87 7.28
CA ALA A 143 20.32 -11.19 6.64
C ALA A 143 19.20 -11.56 5.64
N GLN A 144 18.09 -10.83 5.64
CA GLN A 144 16.94 -11.02 4.74
C GLN A 144 16.95 -10.05 3.53
N LYS A 145 18.05 -9.33 3.31
CA LYS A 145 18.15 -8.20 2.36
C LYS A 145 18.94 -8.51 1.09
N GLN A 146 18.45 -9.46 0.28
CA GLN A 146 19.02 -9.75 -1.04
C GLN A 146 18.11 -9.36 -2.22
N SER A 147 17.21 -8.41 -2.04
CA SER A 147 15.97 -8.48 -2.84
C SER A 147 15.99 -7.73 -4.17
N LEU A 148 16.67 -6.58 -4.30
CA LEU A 148 16.61 -5.77 -5.52
C LEU A 148 17.68 -4.65 -5.59
N ILE A 149 18.29 -4.45 -6.76
CA ILE A 149 19.07 -3.27 -7.14
C ILE A 149 18.53 -2.71 -8.45
N PHE A 150 18.47 -1.37 -8.52
CA PHE A 150 18.13 -0.63 -9.73
C PHE A 150 19.43 -0.16 -10.42
N PRO A 151 19.37 0.29 -11.69
CA PRO A 151 20.55 0.84 -12.32
C PRO A 151 21.06 2.08 -11.56
N ARG A 152 22.36 2.39 -11.70
CA ARG A 152 23.06 3.41 -10.92
C ARG A 152 22.36 4.77 -10.86
N ASN A 153 21.71 5.19 -11.94
CA ASN A 153 21.01 6.48 -12.03
C ASN A 153 19.59 6.47 -11.46
N TYR A 154 19.10 5.32 -11.03
CA TYR A 154 17.77 5.10 -10.45
C TYR A 154 17.84 4.60 -9.01
N THR A 155 19.04 4.38 -8.45
CA THR A 155 19.20 3.77 -7.13
C THR A 155 19.04 4.77 -6.00
N GLY A 156 18.08 4.50 -5.10
CA GLY A 156 17.90 5.16 -3.80
C GLY A 156 18.43 4.31 -2.65
N GLN A 157 17.88 4.53 -1.44
CA GLN A 157 18.30 3.82 -0.22
C GLN A 157 17.67 2.43 -0.10
N ARG A 158 18.32 1.55 0.68
CA ARG A 158 17.85 0.19 0.98
C ARG A 158 17.61 0.06 2.47
N LEU A 159 16.42 0.42 2.92
CA LEU A 159 16.12 0.74 4.32
C LEU A 159 15.55 -0.47 5.09
N VAL A 160 16.10 -0.76 6.29
CA VAL A 160 15.37 -1.55 7.31
C VAL A 160 14.84 -0.55 8.31
N CYS A 161 13.55 -0.59 8.56
CA CYS A 161 12.91 0.18 9.62
C CYS A 161 12.44 -0.76 10.73
N GLY A 162 12.90 -0.51 11.96
CA GLY A 162 12.52 -1.25 13.16
C GLY A 162 11.81 -0.34 14.14
N LEU A 163 10.54 -0.61 14.40
CA LEU A 163 9.76 0.06 15.43
C LEU A 163 9.74 -0.76 16.71
N THR A 164 10.31 -0.22 17.78
CA THR A 164 10.00 -0.67 19.15
C THR A 164 8.80 0.11 19.64
N ILE A 165 7.70 -0.58 19.95
CA ILE A 165 6.46 0.05 20.38
C ILE A 165 6.48 0.26 21.90
N GLY A 166 6.34 1.50 22.32
CA GLY A 166 6.27 1.87 23.74
C GLY A 166 4.98 1.35 24.38
N LEU A 167 5.04 1.13 25.69
CA LEU A 167 3.92 0.62 26.48
C LEU A 167 3.50 1.67 27.52
N GLU A 168 2.20 1.72 27.84
CA GLU A 168 1.67 2.58 28.89
C GLU A 168 2.42 2.39 30.21
N GLY A 169 2.87 3.49 30.81
CA GLY A 169 3.70 3.47 32.02
C GLY A 169 5.18 3.11 31.81
N ALA A 170 5.63 2.94 30.57
CA ALA A 170 7.03 2.69 30.20
C ALA A 170 7.57 3.76 29.22
N GLU A 171 8.74 3.50 28.62
CA GLU A 171 9.34 4.37 27.61
C GLU A 171 8.47 4.45 26.33
N GLY A 172 8.55 5.59 25.64
CA GLY A 172 7.89 5.82 24.37
C GLY A 172 8.40 4.93 23.22
N SER A 173 7.63 4.89 22.14
CA SER A 173 8.05 4.20 20.92
C SER A 173 9.33 4.78 20.31
N ARG A 174 10.19 3.90 19.79
CA ARG A 174 11.42 4.25 19.08
C ARG A 174 11.42 3.64 17.69
N LEU A 175 11.61 4.49 16.68
CA LEU A 175 11.86 4.07 15.30
C LEU A 175 13.35 4.13 15.01
N GLU A 176 13.90 3.05 14.49
CA GLU A 176 15.29 2.96 14.03
C GLU A 176 15.31 2.62 12.53
N VAL A 177 16.12 3.37 11.77
CA VAL A 177 16.23 3.21 10.32
C VAL A 177 17.70 3.04 9.97
N ILE A 178 18.02 1.97 9.23
CA ILE A 178 19.38 1.66 8.77
C ILE A 178 19.40 1.42 7.26
N ASP A 179 20.50 1.83 6.60
CA ASP A 179 20.75 1.64 5.17
C ASP A 179 21.98 0.73 4.94
N PRO A 180 21.83 -0.60 5.05
CA PRO A 180 22.94 -1.52 4.86
C PRO A 180 23.41 -1.68 3.41
N PRO A 181 24.66 -2.13 3.21
CA PRO A 181 25.14 -2.53 1.88
C PRO A 181 24.37 -3.76 1.35
N PRO A 182 24.31 -3.94 0.02
CA PRO A 182 23.63 -5.08 -0.58
C PRO A 182 24.52 -6.33 -0.54
N ASP A 183 23.89 -7.51 -0.49
CA ASP A 183 24.58 -8.80 -0.63
C ASP A 183 23.79 -9.69 -1.61
N ASP A 184 24.38 -10.01 -2.77
CA ASP A 184 23.80 -10.78 -3.90
C ASP A 184 22.36 -10.38 -4.37
N PRO A 185 22.17 -9.16 -4.91
CA PRO A 185 20.85 -8.63 -5.24
C PRO A 185 20.30 -9.11 -6.58
N VAL A 186 18.96 -9.17 -6.72
CA VAL A 186 18.31 -9.19 -8.04
C VAL A 186 18.51 -7.83 -8.71
N GLU A 187 19.10 -7.82 -9.90
CA GLU A 187 19.32 -6.58 -10.66
C GLU A 187 18.14 -6.32 -11.60
N ILE A 188 17.64 -5.08 -11.61
CA ILE A 188 16.81 -4.53 -12.68
C ILE A 188 17.73 -3.81 -13.65
N PHE A 189 17.67 -4.20 -14.92
CA PHE A 189 18.52 -3.62 -15.96
C PHE A 189 17.95 -2.30 -16.50
N PRO A 190 18.78 -1.43 -17.10
CA PRO A 190 18.33 -0.14 -17.63
C PRO A 190 17.16 -0.23 -18.62
N ASP A 191 17.13 -1.28 -19.44
CA ASP A 191 16.07 -1.58 -20.42
C ASP A 191 14.79 -2.14 -19.81
N GLU A 192 14.83 -2.56 -18.54
CA GLU A 192 13.68 -3.05 -17.76
C GLU A 192 13.01 -1.95 -16.93
N MET A 193 13.59 -0.74 -16.89
CA MET A 193 13.01 0.39 -16.15
C MET A 193 11.58 0.77 -16.58
N PRO A 194 11.19 0.70 -17.87
CA PRO A 194 9.80 0.90 -18.28
C PRO A 194 8.84 -0.08 -17.57
N GLN A 195 9.21 -1.35 -17.46
CA GLN A 195 8.43 -2.41 -16.81
C GLN A 195 8.37 -2.21 -15.29
N ALA A 196 9.47 -1.78 -14.67
CA ALA A 196 9.48 -1.43 -13.25
C ALA A 196 8.53 -0.25 -12.94
N ASN A 197 8.53 0.80 -13.77
CA ASN A 197 7.61 1.92 -13.64
C ASN A 197 6.15 1.49 -13.83
N ASP A 198 5.87 0.69 -14.86
CA ASP A 198 4.53 0.15 -15.12
C ASP A 198 4.01 -0.67 -13.92
N ALA A 199 4.84 -1.57 -13.39
CA ALA A 199 4.51 -2.37 -12.22
C ALA A 199 4.15 -1.51 -10.99
N ALA A 200 4.97 -0.51 -10.66
CA ALA A 200 4.66 0.36 -9.52
C ALA A 200 3.40 1.19 -9.76
N THR A 201 3.23 1.73 -10.96
CA THR A 201 2.10 2.61 -11.31
C THR A 201 0.77 1.84 -11.26
N ARG A 202 0.71 0.65 -11.88
CA ARG A 202 -0.46 -0.24 -11.77
C ARG A 202 -0.77 -0.60 -10.33
N GLY A 203 0.28 -0.93 -9.56
CA GLY A 203 0.12 -1.36 -8.19
C GLY A 203 -0.47 -0.26 -7.31
N VAL A 204 0.07 0.94 -7.40
CA VAL A 204 -0.44 2.12 -6.69
C VAL A 204 -1.87 2.42 -7.14
N MET A 205 -2.10 2.62 -8.44
CA MET A 205 -3.43 3.04 -8.92
C MET A 205 -4.52 2.00 -8.64
N SER A 206 -4.21 0.71 -8.72
CA SER A 206 -5.12 -0.36 -8.30
C SER A 206 -5.51 -0.23 -6.83
N LYS A 207 -4.56 -0.01 -5.92
CA LYS A 207 -4.85 0.21 -4.50
C LYS A 207 -5.77 1.42 -4.30
N LEU A 208 -5.52 2.52 -5.01
CA LEU A 208 -6.32 3.74 -4.89
C LEU A 208 -7.76 3.53 -5.36
N LEU A 209 -7.94 2.87 -6.52
CA LEU A 209 -9.24 2.47 -7.04
C LEU A 209 -9.99 1.59 -6.03
N ARG A 210 -9.31 0.58 -5.50
CA ARG A 210 -9.89 -0.34 -4.51
C ARG A 210 -10.31 0.39 -3.23
N MET A 211 -9.46 1.26 -2.68
CA MET A 211 -9.81 2.08 -1.52
C MET A 211 -10.97 3.04 -1.80
N ALA A 212 -11.12 3.52 -3.02
CA ALA A 212 -12.27 4.35 -3.41
C ALA A 212 -13.55 3.51 -3.70
N GLY A 213 -13.45 2.19 -3.74
CA GLY A 213 -14.58 1.26 -3.94
C GLY A 213 -14.73 0.72 -5.37
N PHE A 214 -13.74 0.94 -6.24
CA PHE A 214 -13.72 0.44 -7.63
C PHE A 214 -12.95 -0.89 -7.70
N GLU A 215 -13.54 -1.96 -7.19
CA GLU A 215 -12.86 -3.25 -7.04
C GLU A 215 -12.54 -3.92 -8.38
N THR A 216 -13.46 -3.82 -9.34
CA THR A 216 -13.33 -4.47 -10.64
C THR A 216 -12.32 -3.74 -11.52
N ALA A 217 -12.35 -2.41 -11.51
CA ALA A 217 -11.36 -1.57 -12.17
C ALA A 217 -9.97 -1.74 -11.57
N ALA A 218 -9.85 -1.83 -10.25
CA ALA A 218 -8.58 -2.13 -9.58
C ALA A 218 -7.98 -3.45 -10.08
N GLU A 219 -8.78 -4.52 -10.17
CA GLU A 219 -8.33 -5.80 -10.69
C GLU A 219 -7.93 -5.73 -12.18
N ALA A 220 -8.73 -5.04 -13.01
CA ALA A 220 -8.45 -4.86 -14.42
C ALA A 220 -7.09 -4.19 -14.65
N LEU A 221 -6.79 -3.14 -13.88
CA LEU A 221 -5.55 -2.41 -14.00
C LEU A 221 -4.34 -3.19 -13.46
N ALA A 222 -4.51 -3.85 -12.31
CA ALA A 222 -3.44 -4.59 -11.65
C ALA A 222 -2.99 -5.83 -12.45
N LEU A 223 -3.93 -6.48 -13.13
CA LEU A 223 -3.70 -7.72 -13.87
C LEU A 223 -4.30 -7.59 -15.28
N PRO A 224 -3.67 -6.85 -16.20
CA PRO A 224 -4.27 -6.60 -17.52
C PRO A 224 -4.56 -7.90 -18.31
N GLU A 225 -3.75 -8.93 -18.07
CA GLU A 225 -3.91 -10.27 -18.64
C GLU A 225 -4.75 -11.23 -17.77
N GLY A 226 -5.53 -10.73 -16.81
CA GLY A 226 -6.52 -11.54 -16.06
C GLY A 226 -5.98 -12.47 -14.98
N THR A 227 -4.79 -13.07 -15.15
CA THR A 227 -4.19 -13.94 -14.14
C THR A 227 -2.68 -13.87 -14.18
N TRP A 228 -2.06 -14.09 -13.02
CA TRP A 228 -0.68 -14.57 -12.97
C TRP A 228 -0.63 -16.00 -13.53
N THR A 229 -0.65 -16.16 -14.85
CA THR A 229 -0.54 -17.49 -15.42
C THR A 229 0.86 -18.03 -15.13
N ASP A 230 0.92 -19.15 -14.42
CA ASP A 230 2.07 -20.05 -14.56
C ASP A 230 2.17 -20.39 -16.06
N VAL A 231 3.23 -19.90 -16.71
CA VAL A 231 3.60 -20.03 -18.13
C VAL A 231 3.66 -21.50 -18.61
N LEU A 232 3.38 -22.46 -17.73
CA LEU A 232 3.53 -23.89 -17.93
C LEU A 232 2.29 -24.60 -18.52
N LYS A 233 1.14 -23.93 -18.69
CA LYS A 233 -0.03 -24.58 -19.34
C LYS A 233 0.04 -24.41 -20.86
N LYS A 234 0.02 -25.54 -21.59
CA LYS A 234 -0.15 -25.55 -23.05
C LYS A 234 -1.40 -24.75 -23.43
N GLN A 235 -1.18 -23.60 -24.05
CA GLN A 235 -2.25 -22.77 -24.58
C GLN A 235 -2.90 -23.49 -25.76
N THR A 236 -4.17 -23.83 -25.59
CA THR A 236 -5.01 -24.32 -26.69
C THR A 236 -5.86 -23.17 -27.23
N ARG A 237 -6.31 -23.24 -28.49
CA ARG A 237 -7.21 -22.23 -29.07
C ARG A 237 -8.45 -21.99 -28.19
N ALA A 238 -9.02 -23.05 -27.62
CA ALA A 238 -10.17 -22.95 -26.73
C ALA A 238 -9.82 -22.29 -25.38
N SER A 239 -8.62 -22.53 -24.84
CA SER A 239 -8.14 -21.86 -23.63
C SER A 239 -7.92 -20.36 -23.85
N ASN A 240 -7.34 -20.00 -25.00
CA ASN A 240 -7.07 -18.60 -25.34
C ASN A 240 -8.37 -17.82 -25.59
N GLU A 241 -9.36 -18.46 -26.22
CA GLU A 241 -10.67 -17.85 -26.42
C GLU A 241 -11.40 -17.60 -25.09
N ARG A 242 -11.43 -18.59 -24.19
CA ARG A 242 -12.00 -18.40 -22.85
C ARG A 242 -11.29 -17.31 -22.07
N HIS A 243 -9.97 -17.26 -22.18
CA HIS A 243 -9.18 -16.23 -21.50
C HIS A 243 -9.52 -14.83 -22.00
N ARG A 244 -9.63 -14.66 -23.32
CA ARG A 244 -10.07 -13.41 -23.94
C ARG A 244 -11.46 -12.99 -23.47
N GLN A 245 -12.42 -13.92 -23.44
CA GLN A 245 -13.77 -13.65 -22.95
C GLN A 245 -13.78 -13.18 -21.50
N VAL A 246 -13.00 -13.81 -20.62
CA VAL A 246 -12.86 -13.38 -19.22
C VAL A 246 -12.31 -11.96 -19.11
N ILE A 247 -11.32 -11.61 -19.94
CA ILE A 247 -10.74 -10.27 -19.97
C ILE A 247 -11.76 -9.24 -20.48
N GLU A 248 -12.48 -9.54 -21.57
CA GLU A 248 -13.51 -8.67 -22.14
C GLU A 248 -14.69 -8.44 -21.18
N GLU A 249 -15.16 -9.50 -20.52
CA GLU A 249 -16.21 -9.42 -19.50
C GLU A 249 -15.77 -8.57 -18.30
N ARG A 250 -14.51 -8.71 -17.86
CA ARG A 250 -13.97 -7.89 -16.77
C ARG A 250 -13.81 -6.43 -17.19
N ASP A 251 -13.31 -6.14 -18.40
CA ASP A 251 -13.21 -4.77 -18.91
C ASP A 251 -14.58 -4.09 -18.97
N SER A 252 -15.60 -4.81 -19.47
CA SER A 252 -16.97 -4.32 -19.52
C SER A 252 -17.52 -4.01 -18.12
N ARG A 253 -17.31 -4.91 -17.14
CA ARG A 253 -17.74 -4.66 -15.75
C ARG A 253 -16.98 -3.50 -15.09
N ALA A 254 -15.68 -3.39 -15.31
CA ALA A 254 -14.87 -2.27 -14.82
C ALA A 254 -15.35 -0.93 -15.41
N ARG A 255 -15.69 -0.91 -16.70
CA ARG A 255 -16.26 0.27 -17.36
C ARG A 255 -17.60 0.68 -16.75
N ILE A 256 -18.49 -0.28 -16.51
CA ILE A 256 -19.78 -0.03 -15.85
C ILE A 256 -19.55 0.52 -14.43
N GLU A 257 -18.67 -0.12 -13.65
CA GLU A 257 -18.31 0.32 -12.30
C GLU A 257 -17.78 1.76 -12.30
N LEU A 258 -16.84 2.08 -13.19
CA LEU A 258 -16.25 3.42 -13.30
C LEU A 258 -17.23 4.48 -13.80
N THR A 259 -18.23 4.13 -14.63
CA THR A 259 -19.20 5.09 -15.19
C THR A 259 -20.42 5.31 -14.30
N GLU A 260 -21.00 4.24 -13.72
CA GLU A 260 -22.18 4.36 -12.87
C GLU A 260 -21.91 5.16 -11.59
N ASP A 261 -20.71 5.00 -11.00
CA ASP A 261 -20.33 5.69 -9.78
C ASP A 261 -19.95 7.17 -10.01
N LEU A 262 -19.69 7.62 -11.26
CA LEU A 262 -19.34 9.02 -11.57
C LEU A 262 -20.36 10.04 -11.06
N SER A 263 -21.63 9.65 -11.06
CA SER A 263 -22.75 10.50 -10.66
C SER A 263 -23.18 10.29 -9.20
N ARG A 264 -22.73 9.21 -8.56
CA ARG A 264 -23.31 8.74 -7.30
C ARG A 264 -22.50 9.10 -6.06
N ARG A 265 -21.20 9.40 -6.19
CA ARG A 265 -20.32 9.57 -5.02
C ARG A 265 -19.24 10.65 -5.16
N PRO A 266 -19.59 11.90 -5.49
CA PRO A 266 -18.63 13.00 -5.44
C PRO A 266 -18.13 13.22 -4.02
N LEU A 267 -16.83 13.45 -3.88
CA LEU A 267 -16.15 13.77 -2.62
C LEU A 267 -15.24 15.00 -2.83
N PHE A 268 -14.95 15.70 -1.74
CA PHE A 268 -13.98 16.81 -1.68
C PHE A 268 -14.22 17.88 -2.77
N ASP A 269 -15.40 18.51 -2.72
CA ASP A 269 -15.84 19.52 -3.68
C ASP A 269 -15.99 18.97 -5.12
N GLU A 270 -16.48 17.74 -5.25
CA GLU A 270 -16.72 17.04 -6.52
C GLU A 270 -15.48 16.77 -7.39
N ARG A 271 -14.28 17.08 -6.87
CA ARG A 271 -13.00 16.80 -7.56
C ARG A 271 -12.60 15.33 -7.52
N PHE A 272 -13.17 14.58 -6.60
CA PHE A 272 -12.86 13.17 -6.41
C PHE A 272 -14.14 12.34 -6.41
N ILE A 273 -13.99 11.06 -6.75
CA ILE A 273 -15.06 10.08 -6.77
C ILE A 273 -14.59 8.89 -5.97
N GLY A 274 -15.44 8.39 -5.08
CA GLY A 274 -15.11 7.21 -4.30
C GLY A 274 -16.18 6.89 -3.26
N ARG A 275 -15.82 6.66 -2.01
CA ARG A 275 -16.78 6.25 -0.98
C ARG A 275 -16.55 6.95 0.36
N GLU A 276 -17.66 7.11 1.08
CA GLU A 276 -17.68 7.49 2.48
C GLU A 276 -18.21 6.30 3.29
N ILE A 277 -17.54 5.99 4.40
CA ILE A 277 -17.95 4.95 5.32
C ILE A 277 -17.99 5.54 6.72
N LYS A 278 -19.12 5.42 7.39
CA LYS A 278 -19.29 5.77 8.80
C LYS A 278 -19.36 4.50 9.63
N LEU A 279 -18.39 4.33 10.52
CA LEU A 279 -18.26 3.16 11.40
C LEU A 279 -18.59 3.58 12.83
N GLU A 280 -19.51 2.86 13.47
CA GLU A 280 -19.74 2.97 14.90
C GLU A 280 -18.63 2.22 15.65
N LEU A 281 -18.05 2.87 16.65
CA LEU A 281 -17.03 2.27 17.49
C LEU A 281 -17.67 1.32 18.51
N PRO A 282 -17.07 0.15 18.78
CA PRO A 282 -17.58 -0.80 19.78
C PRO A 282 -17.70 -0.21 21.19
N ARG A 283 -16.96 0.87 21.46
CA ARG A 283 -17.06 1.67 22.68
C ARG A 283 -16.68 3.12 22.38
N ALA A 284 -17.26 4.06 23.12
CA ALA A 284 -16.83 5.45 23.05
C ALA A 284 -15.37 5.58 23.51
N LEU A 285 -14.57 6.34 22.76
CA LEU A 285 -13.19 6.67 23.11
C LEU A 285 -13.13 8.12 23.59
N ARG A 286 -12.44 8.37 24.70
CA ARG A 286 -12.17 9.73 25.15
C ARG A 286 -10.89 10.22 24.48
N ILE A 287 -10.97 11.34 23.77
CA ILE A 287 -9.83 12.01 23.13
C ILE A 287 -9.91 13.48 23.54
N GLY A 288 -8.97 13.93 24.37
CA GLY A 288 -9.10 15.19 25.10
C GLY A 288 -10.42 15.25 25.90
N ASP A 289 -11.21 16.28 25.63
CA ASP A 289 -12.49 16.51 26.30
C ASP A 289 -13.71 15.94 25.55
N ALA A 290 -13.51 15.33 24.37
CA ALA A 290 -14.59 14.78 23.58
C ALA A 290 -14.68 13.25 23.72
N PHE A 291 -15.92 12.75 23.63
CA PHE A 291 -16.17 11.34 23.40
C PHE A 291 -16.38 11.11 21.92
N VAL A 292 -15.60 10.21 21.33
CA VAL A 292 -15.71 9.77 19.94
C VAL A 292 -16.46 8.44 19.93
N ARG A 293 -17.51 8.37 19.12
CA ARG A 293 -18.35 7.17 18.94
C ARG A 293 -18.38 6.69 17.50
N HIS A 294 -18.02 7.55 16.56
CA HIS A 294 -18.01 7.23 15.15
C HIS A 294 -16.69 7.60 14.51
N VAL A 295 -16.32 6.83 13.49
CA VAL A 295 -15.22 7.13 12.59
C VAL A 295 -15.80 7.25 11.18
N VAL A 296 -15.62 8.40 10.56
CA VAL A 296 -16.00 8.64 9.17
C VAL A 296 -14.75 8.61 8.32
N VAL A 297 -14.71 7.73 7.32
CA VAL A 297 -13.61 7.68 6.36
C VAL A 297 -14.10 7.96 4.97
N ARG A 298 -13.43 8.90 4.30
CA ARG A 298 -13.69 9.32 2.92
C ARG A 298 -12.48 8.98 2.08
N GLN A 299 -12.67 8.25 1.00
CA GLN A 299 -11.60 7.82 0.11
C GLN A 299 -12.04 8.05 -1.33
N GLY A 300 -11.25 8.81 -2.10
CA GLY A 300 -11.61 9.17 -3.46
C GLY A 300 -10.41 9.26 -4.39
N VAL A 301 -10.63 8.84 -5.63
CA VAL A 301 -9.71 9.03 -6.76
C VAL A 301 -10.16 10.26 -7.56
N ASN A 302 -9.21 10.96 -8.16
CA ASN A 302 -9.48 12.14 -8.97
C ASN A 302 -10.50 11.83 -10.06
N ARG A 303 -11.51 12.70 -10.20
CA ARG A 303 -12.61 12.54 -11.14
C ARG A 303 -12.15 12.37 -12.59
N ASP A 304 -11.18 13.16 -13.02
CA ASP A 304 -10.68 13.13 -14.40
C ASP A 304 -9.97 11.82 -14.70
N ALA A 305 -9.20 11.31 -13.74
CA ALA A 305 -8.57 9.99 -13.83
C ALA A 305 -9.59 8.84 -13.93
N VAL A 306 -10.69 8.92 -13.17
CA VAL A 306 -11.77 7.92 -13.24
C VAL A 306 -12.47 7.98 -14.59
N MET A 307 -12.76 9.17 -15.12
CA MET A 307 -13.37 9.34 -16.44
C MET A 307 -12.49 8.77 -17.55
N GLU A 308 -11.19 9.06 -17.51
CA GLU A 308 -10.23 8.54 -18.47
C GLU A 308 -10.11 7.01 -18.39
N LEU A 309 -9.98 6.44 -17.19
CA LEU A 309 -10.00 4.99 -17.01
C LEU A 309 -11.32 4.35 -17.44
N ALA A 310 -12.44 5.06 -17.38
CA ALA A 310 -13.70 4.56 -17.88
C ALA A 310 -13.69 4.39 -19.41
N GLU A 311 -12.83 5.12 -20.14
CA GLU A 311 -12.64 4.94 -21.59
C GLU A 311 -11.79 3.71 -21.91
N GLN A 312 -10.82 3.39 -21.06
CA GLN A 312 -9.98 2.19 -21.21
C GLN A 312 -9.59 1.59 -19.84
N PRO A 313 -10.48 0.79 -19.21
CA PRO A 313 -10.21 0.23 -17.88
C PRO A 313 -9.06 -0.78 -17.89
N ASN A 314 -8.96 -1.58 -18.96
CA ASN A 314 -7.86 -2.51 -19.16
C ASN A 314 -6.80 -1.96 -20.13
N ILE A 315 -5.64 -1.60 -19.59
CA ILE A 315 -4.48 -1.13 -20.36
C ILE A 315 -3.46 -2.26 -20.41
N THR A 316 -3.31 -2.92 -21.56
CA THR A 316 -2.36 -4.05 -21.74
C THR A 316 -0.95 -3.62 -22.12
N ALA A 317 -0.80 -2.47 -22.79
CA ALA A 317 0.49 -1.83 -23.03
C ALA A 317 1.07 -1.27 -21.73
N LEU A 318 2.34 -0.88 -21.73
CA LEU A 318 2.92 -0.17 -20.60
C LEU A 318 2.18 1.16 -20.38
N ILE A 319 1.86 1.51 -19.13
CA ILE A 319 1.04 2.71 -18.85
C ILE A 319 1.72 3.97 -19.41
N GLN A 320 3.04 4.10 -19.30
CA GLN A 320 3.76 5.26 -19.85
C GLN A 320 3.69 5.38 -21.39
N ASP A 321 3.38 4.28 -22.10
CA ASP A 321 3.22 4.29 -23.56
C ASP A 321 1.74 4.50 -23.96
N SER A 322 0.83 4.44 -22.98
CA SER A 322 -0.57 4.78 -23.20
C SER A 322 -0.77 6.30 -23.21
N SER A 323 -1.77 6.76 -23.95
CA SER A 323 -2.17 8.17 -23.95
C SER A 323 -2.97 8.51 -22.69
N THR A 324 -2.39 8.29 -21.50
CA THR A 324 -3.04 8.55 -20.21
C THR A 324 -2.56 9.82 -19.54
N ASP A 325 -3.47 10.76 -19.31
CA ASP A 325 -3.21 12.05 -18.67
C ASP A 325 -3.18 11.93 -17.13
N TRP A 326 -3.88 10.95 -16.55
CA TRP A 326 -3.93 10.75 -15.10
C TRP A 326 -2.57 10.47 -14.46
N LEU A 327 -1.60 9.97 -15.23
CA LEU A 327 -0.21 9.82 -14.78
C LEU A 327 0.38 11.15 -14.27
N SER A 328 0.00 12.28 -14.88
CA SER A 328 0.45 13.61 -14.47
C SER A 328 -0.10 14.06 -13.11
N LEU A 329 -1.14 13.37 -12.61
CA LEU A 329 -1.72 13.61 -11.30
C LEU A 329 -0.96 12.88 -10.19
N VAL A 330 -0.14 11.87 -10.54
CA VAL A 330 0.84 11.29 -9.61
C VAL A 330 1.85 12.37 -9.24
N GLY A 331 2.16 12.48 -7.97
CA GLY A 331 3.08 13.51 -7.50
C GLY A 331 3.49 13.24 -6.07
N ARG A 332 4.10 14.25 -5.44
CA ARG A 332 4.51 14.16 -4.05
C ARG A 332 3.31 13.81 -3.18
N ASN A 333 3.53 12.86 -2.28
CA ASN A 333 2.52 12.47 -1.34
C ASN A 333 2.59 13.31 -0.05
N GLU A 334 1.45 13.58 0.55
CA GLU A 334 1.31 14.48 1.70
C GLU A 334 0.45 13.85 2.79
N THR A 335 0.74 14.20 4.05
CA THR A 335 -0.06 13.80 5.20
C THR A 335 -0.33 15.00 6.09
N SER A 336 -1.53 15.07 6.69
CA SER A 336 -1.90 16.13 7.63
C SER A 336 -2.81 15.59 8.72
N SER A 337 -2.86 16.27 9.87
CA SER A 337 -3.77 15.94 10.97
C SER A 337 -4.08 17.18 11.81
N ASN A 338 -5.26 17.20 12.43
CA ASN A 338 -5.72 18.31 13.30
C ASN A 338 -6.44 17.81 14.58
N GLY A 339 -5.96 16.71 15.16
CA GLY A 339 -6.53 16.10 16.36
C GLY A 339 -7.70 15.17 16.05
N PHE A 340 -8.84 15.73 15.59
CA PHE A 340 -10.05 14.95 15.27
C PHE A 340 -10.14 14.50 13.82
N SER A 341 -9.24 14.96 12.95
CA SER A 341 -9.13 14.42 11.59
C SER A 341 -7.68 14.22 11.17
N ALA A 342 -7.50 13.34 10.20
CA ALA A 342 -6.23 13.17 9.50
C ALA A 342 -6.49 12.87 8.02
N ALA A 343 -5.54 13.28 7.16
CA ALA A 343 -5.59 13.06 5.74
C ALA A 343 -4.29 12.46 5.20
N LEU A 344 -4.43 11.64 4.17
CA LEU A 344 -3.35 11.15 3.31
C LEU A 344 -3.71 11.51 1.87
N GLN A 345 -2.77 12.12 1.17
CA GLN A 345 -2.94 12.54 -0.22
C GLN A 345 -1.77 12.02 -1.08
N ILE A 346 -2.09 11.53 -2.28
CA ILE A 346 -1.12 11.08 -3.28
C ILE A 346 -1.25 11.99 -4.49
N GLY A 347 -0.29 12.91 -4.66
CA GLY A 347 -0.34 13.96 -5.67
C GLY A 347 -1.69 14.67 -5.71
N LYS A 348 -2.27 14.76 -6.91
CA LYS A 348 -3.67 15.16 -7.13
C LYS A 348 -4.59 13.97 -7.44
N LEU A 349 -4.02 12.76 -7.45
CA LEU A 349 -4.67 11.53 -7.91
C LEU A 349 -5.61 10.94 -6.86
N PHE A 350 -5.27 11.02 -5.58
CA PHE A 350 -6.05 10.37 -4.52
C PHE A 350 -6.02 11.14 -3.20
N ARG A 351 -7.14 11.09 -2.49
CA ARG A 351 -7.28 11.63 -1.13
C ARG A 351 -8.05 10.65 -0.24
N SER A 352 -7.53 10.45 0.97
CA SER A 352 -8.13 9.66 2.03
C SER A 352 -8.18 10.50 3.30
N GLU A 353 -9.33 10.63 3.93
CA GLU A 353 -9.53 11.34 5.19
C GLU A 353 -10.20 10.45 6.21
N ILE A 354 -9.77 10.57 7.46
CA ILE A 354 -10.46 10.01 8.63
C ILE A 354 -10.90 11.16 9.53
N HIS A 355 -12.15 11.13 9.97
CA HIS A 355 -12.78 12.07 10.89
C HIS A 355 -13.32 11.30 12.09
N LEU A 356 -13.09 11.84 13.28
CA LEU A 356 -13.56 11.30 14.54
C LEU A 356 -14.76 12.12 15.01
N GLU A 357 -15.92 11.47 15.15
CA GLU A 357 -17.19 12.12 15.51
C GLU A 357 -17.74 11.55 16.83
N GLY A 358 -18.48 12.39 17.56
CA GLY A 358 -19.07 12.02 18.85
C GLY A 358 -20.33 11.19 18.82
#